data_AF-A0A4R9K354-F1
#
_entry.id   AF-A0A4R9K354-F1
#
_cell.length_a   1.000
_cell.length_b   1.000
_cell.length_c   1.000
_cell.angle_alpha   90.00
_cell.angle_beta   90.00
_cell.angle_gamma   90.00
#
_symmetry.space_group_name_H-M   'P 1'
#
loop_
_entity.id
_entity.type
_entity.pdbx_description
1 polymer ?
#
loop_
_entity_poly.entity_id
_entity_poly.type
_entity_poly.pdbx_seq_one_letter_code
_entity_poly.pdbx_strand_id
1 'polypeptide(L)'
;MRENFITGPQPLRLAQKIQTELSYGSESTAVEFTLRLWKKELEKVIKNAVATEDDYISLGLVLFNLRKYDEFNDVLENSIRIFKSLRSLTNQALGQLNIQWQKKNSNQDKEIVEKYFQSRINPEQFPFHFGFGVSELHFSDFILPLKINLKIDITVNSEFMIHFKSGPISFSRFSEQVSGPFLAYLLEQKIILDIQNDTLKKSIENYLSSFAEEGKLQEAIENIRPKESSPKNFASYLPTNLI
;
A
#
# COMPACT_ATOMS: atom_id res chain seq x y z
N MET A 1 -6.05 -45.22 -29.29
CA MET A 1 -6.69 -43.90 -29.50
C MET A 1 -5.69 -42.86 -29.03
N ARG A 2 -5.39 -41.85 -29.86
CA ARG A 2 -4.40 -40.81 -29.53
C ARG A 2 -5.11 -39.68 -28.79
N GLU A 3 -4.74 -39.44 -27.54
CA GLU A 3 -5.11 -38.24 -26.80
C GLU A 3 -4.26 -37.07 -27.32
N ASN A 4 -4.89 -36.16 -28.06
CA ASN A 4 -4.28 -34.91 -28.45
C ASN A 4 -4.37 -33.95 -27.26
N PHE A 5 -3.31 -33.88 -26.46
CA PHE A 5 -3.12 -32.79 -25.51
C PHE A 5 -2.75 -31.53 -26.29
N ILE A 6 -3.72 -30.63 -26.48
CA ILE A 6 -3.44 -29.25 -26.90
C ILE A 6 -2.97 -28.50 -25.65
N THR A 7 -1.66 -28.52 -25.37
CA THR A 7 -1.02 -27.72 -24.32
C THR A 7 -0.63 -26.35 -24.86
N GLY A 8 -1.62 -25.57 -25.28
CA GLY A 8 -1.48 -24.12 -25.46
C GLY A 8 -1.88 -23.40 -24.18
N PRO A 9 -1.31 -22.22 -23.85
CA PRO A 9 -1.81 -21.41 -22.75
C PRO A 9 -3.27 -21.05 -23.02
N GLN A 10 -4.18 -21.45 -22.11
CA GLN A 10 -5.57 -21.04 -22.21
C GLN A 10 -5.67 -19.52 -22.00
N PRO A 11 -6.53 -18.83 -22.76
CA PRO A 11 -6.74 -17.40 -22.55
C PRO A 11 -7.18 -17.14 -21.11
N LEU A 12 -6.55 -16.16 -20.45
CA LEU A 12 -6.94 -15.76 -19.11
C LEU A 12 -8.43 -15.45 -19.07
N ARG A 13 -9.11 -15.96 -18.05
CA ARG A 13 -10.49 -15.55 -17.77
C ARG A 13 -10.49 -14.03 -17.57
N LEU A 14 -11.53 -13.36 -18.05
CA LEU A 14 -11.63 -11.89 -17.96
C LEU A 14 -11.35 -11.37 -16.53
N ALA A 15 -11.89 -12.05 -15.52
CA ALA A 15 -11.65 -11.71 -14.12
C ALA A 15 -10.15 -11.71 -13.73
N GLN A 16 -9.40 -12.73 -14.19
CA GLN A 16 -7.95 -12.84 -13.94
C GLN A 16 -7.19 -11.70 -14.61
N LYS A 17 -7.51 -11.41 -15.88
CA LYS A 17 -6.91 -10.29 -16.62
C LYS A 17 -7.14 -8.97 -15.89
N ILE A 18 -8.36 -8.73 -15.43
CA ILE A 18 -8.71 -7.50 -14.70
C ILE A 18 -7.90 -7.40 -13.40
N GLN A 19 -7.79 -8.48 -12.63
CA GLN A 19 -7.03 -8.48 -11.37
C GLN A 19 -5.51 -8.32 -11.58
N THR A 20 -4.99 -8.62 -12.76
CA THR A 20 -3.58 -8.33 -13.10
C THR A 20 -3.34 -6.90 -13.58
N GLU A 21 -4.36 -6.25 -14.15
CA GLU A 21 -4.21 -4.92 -14.77
C GLU A 21 -4.70 -3.79 -13.85
N LEU A 22 -5.66 -4.06 -12.97
CA LEU A 22 -6.28 -3.07 -12.09
C LEU A 22 -5.87 -3.27 -10.63
N SER A 23 -5.86 -2.16 -9.90
CA SER A 23 -5.70 -2.12 -8.44
C SER A 23 -6.63 -1.07 -7.84
N TYR A 24 -6.80 -1.10 -6.51
CA TYR A 24 -7.37 0.03 -5.77
C TYR A 24 -6.29 1.10 -5.62
N GLY A 25 -6.15 1.94 -6.64
CA GLY A 25 -5.15 3.01 -6.69
C GLY A 25 -5.67 4.26 -7.38
N SER A 26 -4.86 5.32 -7.39
CA SER A 26 -5.18 6.58 -8.06
C SER A 26 -5.13 6.46 -9.59
N GLU A 27 -4.29 5.57 -10.12
CA GLU A 27 -4.03 5.43 -11.56
C GLU A 27 -4.50 4.08 -12.09
N SER A 28 -5.45 4.11 -13.03
CA SER A 28 -5.81 2.94 -13.83
C SER A 28 -4.86 2.84 -15.01
N THR A 29 -4.33 1.65 -15.28
CA THR A 29 -3.58 1.39 -16.51
C THR A 29 -4.52 1.26 -17.72
N ALA A 30 -5.81 1.02 -17.49
CA ALA A 30 -6.82 0.85 -18.52
C ALA A 30 -7.52 2.17 -18.85
N VAL A 31 -7.70 2.45 -20.14
CA VAL A 31 -8.51 3.58 -20.61
C VAL A 31 -9.99 3.34 -20.32
N GLU A 32 -10.75 4.43 -20.15
CA GLU A 32 -12.16 4.39 -19.74
C GLU A 32 -13.05 3.49 -20.63
N PHE A 33 -12.81 3.49 -21.94
CA PHE A 33 -13.52 2.63 -22.88
C PHE A 33 -13.38 1.14 -22.52
N THR A 34 -12.16 0.70 -22.20
CA THR A 34 -11.86 -0.68 -21.80
C THR A 34 -12.57 -1.04 -20.49
N LEU A 35 -12.56 -0.14 -19.51
CA LEU A 35 -13.26 -0.34 -18.23
C LEU A 35 -14.78 -0.51 -18.45
N ARG A 36 -15.39 0.30 -19.31
CA ARG A 36 -16.83 0.19 -19.63
C ARG A 36 -17.17 -1.12 -20.34
N LEU A 37 -16.30 -1.59 -21.23
CA LEU A 37 -16.45 -2.89 -21.89
C LEU A 37 -16.38 -4.03 -20.87
N TRP A 38 -15.38 -4.04 -20.00
CA TRP A 38 -15.22 -5.05 -18.95
C TRP A 38 -16.39 -5.06 -17.97
N LYS A 39 -16.90 -3.89 -17.57
CA LYS A 39 -18.10 -3.78 -16.72
C LYS A 39 -19.27 -4.54 -17.36
N LYS A 40 -19.57 -4.27 -18.63
CA LYS A 40 -20.71 -4.87 -19.35
C LYS A 40 -20.58 -6.39 -19.43
N GLU A 41 -19.38 -6.90 -19.71
CA GLU A 41 -19.15 -8.34 -19.83
C GLU A 41 -19.24 -9.04 -18.47
N LEU A 42 -18.68 -8.46 -17.41
CA LEU A 42 -18.81 -9.01 -16.05
C LEU A 42 -20.26 -8.99 -15.54
N GLU A 43 -21.02 -7.93 -15.82
CA GLU A 43 -22.44 -7.86 -15.46
C GLU A 43 -23.27 -8.96 -16.13
N LYS A 44 -22.95 -9.33 -17.38
CA LYS A 44 -23.59 -10.48 -18.05
C LYS A 44 -23.23 -11.79 -17.36
N VAL A 45 -21.95 -12.00 -17.03
CA VAL A 45 -21.48 -13.20 -16.34
C VAL A 45 -22.18 -13.36 -14.99
N ILE A 46 -22.26 -12.27 -14.22
CA ILE A 46 -22.92 -12.23 -12.91
C ILE A 46 -24.41 -12.57 -13.00
N LYS A 47 -25.09 -12.12 -14.05
CA LYS A 47 -26.51 -12.45 -14.28
C LYS A 47 -26.75 -13.92 -14.64
N ASN A 48 -25.73 -14.64 -15.14
CA ASN A 48 -25.91 -15.97 -15.72
C ASN A 48 -25.71 -17.15 -14.75
N ALA A 49 -25.80 -16.96 -13.43
CA ALA A 49 -25.71 -18.01 -12.38
C ALA A 49 -24.41 -18.87 -12.36
N VAL A 50 -23.44 -18.64 -13.24
CA VAL A 50 -22.10 -19.29 -13.26
C VAL A 50 -21.01 -18.36 -12.71
N ALA A 51 -21.41 -17.29 -12.04
CA ALA A 51 -20.51 -16.26 -11.55
C ALA A 51 -19.70 -16.75 -10.35
N THR A 52 -18.40 -16.50 -10.36
CA THR A 52 -17.50 -16.80 -9.24
C THR A 52 -17.22 -15.56 -8.41
N GLU A 53 -16.69 -15.74 -7.21
CA GLU A 53 -16.23 -14.62 -6.36
C GLU A 53 -15.27 -13.69 -7.13
N ASP A 54 -14.39 -14.26 -7.96
CA ASP A 54 -13.48 -13.51 -8.81
C ASP A 54 -14.20 -12.54 -9.76
N ASP A 55 -15.34 -12.92 -10.33
CA ASP A 55 -16.08 -12.03 -11.24
C ASP A 55 -16.65 -10.83 -10.48
N TYR A 56 -17.15 -11.04 -9.25
CA TYR A 56 -17.63 -9.95 -8.40
C TYR A 56 -16.49 -9.03 -7.96
N ILE A 57 -15.36 -9.58 -7.51
CA ILE A 57 -14.18 -8.79 -7.14
C ILE A 57 -13.67 -7.98 -8.33
N SER A 58 -13.56 -8.61 -9.51
CA SER A 58 -13.14 -7.92 -10.73
C SER A 58 -14.13 -6.85 -11.15
N LEU A 59 -15.44 -7.05 -10.97
CA LEU A 59 -16.43 -6.00 -11.24
C LEU A 59 -16.27 -4.84 -10.24
N GLY A 60 -16.03 -5.15 -8.97
CA GLY A 60 -15.70 -4.16 -7.95
C GLY A 60 -14.49 -3.31 -8.34
N LEU A 61 -13.38 -3.93 -8.77
CA LEU A 61 -12.19 -3.22 -9.26
C LEU A 61 -12.50 -2.29 -10.44
N VAL A 62 -13.27 -2.77 -11.42
CA VAL A 62 -13.67 -1.96 -12.58
C VAL A 62 -14.53 -0.76 -12.14
N LEU A 63 -15.51 -0.97 -11.27
CA LEU A 63 -16.38 0.08 -10.75
C LEU A 63 -15.61 1.13 -9.95
N PHE A 64 -14.67 0.69 -9.11
CA PHE A 64 -13.77 1.56 -8.38
C PHE A 64 -12.94 2.45 -9.33
N ASN A 65 -12.35 1.85 -10.37
CA ASN A 65 -11.56 2.57 -11.37
C ASN A 65 -12.41 3.51 -12.24
N LEU A 66 -13.70 3.19 -12.44
CA LEU A 66 -14.69 4.09 -13.05
C LEU A 66 -15.25 5.15 -12.08
N ARG A 67 -14.75 5.21 -10.84
CA ARG A 67 -15.22 6.14 -9.78
C ARG A 67 -16.71 5.96 -9.41
N LYS A 68 -17.26 4.77 -9.65
CA LYS A 68 -18.64 4.36 -9.29
C LYS A 68 -18.64 3.69 -7.92
N TYR A 69 -18.33 4.45 -6.88
CA TYR A 69 -18.05 3.89 -5.55
C TYR A 69 -19.27 3.26 -4.86
N ASP A 70 -20.47 3.77 -5.10
CA ASP A 70 -21.69 3.17 -4.54
C ASP A 70 -21.94 1.79 -5.17
N GLU A 71 -21.90 1.70 -6.51
CA GLU A 71 -21.99 0.41 -7.23
C GLU A 71 -20.88 -0.56 -6.80
N PHE A 72 -19.66 -0.07 -6.55
CA PHE A 72 -18.55 -0.87 -6.03
C PHE A 72 -18.89 -1.51 -4.68
N ASN A 73 -19.43 -0.74 -3.75
CA ASN A 73 -19.81 -1.23 -2.43
C ASN A 73 -20.93 -2.27 -2.53
N ASP A 74 -21.96 -1.99 -3.34
CA ASP A 74 -23.10 -2.91 -3.55
C ASP A 74 -22.64 -4.26 -4.12
N VAL A 75 -21.73 -4.24 -5.12
CA VAL A 75 -21.21 -5.45 -5.75
C VAL A 75 -20.43 -6.31 -4.75
N LEU A 76 -19.55 -5.69 -3.95
CA LEU A 76 -18.77 -6.44 -2.96
C LEU A 76 -19.62 -6.89 -1.78
N GLU A 77 -20.61 -6.11 -1.33
CA GLU A 77 -21.55 -6.55 -0.30
C GLU A 77 -22.37 -7.76 -0.78
N ASN A 78 -22.80 -7.76 -2.04
CA ASN A 78 -23.46 -8.92 -2.62
C ASN A 78 -22.53 -10.14 -2.68
N SER A 79 -21.26 -9.95 -3.08
CA SER A 79 -20.24 -11.01 -3.05
C SER A 79 -20.05 -11.59 -1.65
N ILE A 80 -19.92 -10.73 -0.64
CA ILE A 80 -19.79 -11.10 0.77
C ILE A 80 -21.01 -11.93 1.22
N ARG A 81 -22.22 -11.53 0.83
CA ARG A 81 -23.46 -12.25 1.18
C ARG A 81 -23.53 -13.64 0.53
N ILE A 82 -23.14 -13.76 -0.74
CA ILE A 82 -23.22 -15.00 -1.52
C ILE A 82 -22.13 -15.98 -1.07
N PHE A 83 -20.87 -15.52 -1.00
CA PHE A 83 -19.71 -16.39 -0.80
C PHE A 83 -19.24 -16.47 0.65
N LYS A 84 -19.65 -15.53 1.52
CA LYS A 84 -19.20 -15.42 2.93
C LYS A 84 -17.67 -15.49 3.06
N SER A 85 -16.98 -14.86 2.11
CA SER A 85 -15.54 -14.99 1.95
C SER A 85 -14.80 -13.80 2.53
N LEU A 86 -13.73 -14.10 3.27
CA LEU A 86 -12.80 -13.11 3.78
C LEU A 86 -12.16 -12.30 2.63
N ARG A 87 -11.97 -12.90 1.46
CA ARG A 87 -11.34 -12.22 0.32
C ARG A 87 -12.22 -11.08 -0.21
N SER A 88 -13.53 -11.29 -0.36
CA SER A 88 -14.47 -10.22 -0.70
C SER A 88 -14.51 -9.12 0.36
N LEU A 89 -14.49 -9.50 1.65
CA LEU A 89 -14.43 -8.54 2.77
C LEU A 89 -13.15 -7.70 2.73
N THR A 90 -11.99 -8.32 2.51
CA THR A 90 -10.70 -7.63 2.36
C THR A 90 -10.72 -6.65 1.19
N ASN A 91 -11.26 -7.06 0.04
CA ASN A 91 -11.39 -6.19 -1.14
C ASN A 91 -12.29 -4.98 -0.87
N GLN A 92 -13.38 -5.18 -0.12
CA GLN A 92 -14.29 -4.09 0.25
C GLN A 92 -13.58 -3.08 1.15
N ALA A 93 -12.93 -3.55 2.21
CA ALA A 93 -12.18 -2.68 3.12
C ALA A 93 -11.04 -1.93 2.40
N LEU A 94 -10.28 -2.60 1.52
CA LEU A 94 -9.22 -1.95 0.74
C LEU A 94 -9.73 -0.86 -0.19
N GLY A 95 -10.82 -1.11 -0.92
CA GLY A 95 -11.41 -0.11 -1.78
C GLY A 95 -11.99 1.06 -0.98
N GLN A 96 -12.63 0.81 0.16
CA GLN A 96 -13.14 1.87 1.05
C GLN A 96 -12.00 2.74 1.60
N LEU A 97 -10.92 2.14 2.09
CA LEU A 97 -9.73 2.87 2.53
C LEU A 97 -9.18 3.75 1.41
N ASN A 98 -9.01 3.20 0.20
CA ASN A 98 -8.49 3.97 -0.92
C ASN A 98 -9.43 5.12 -1.36
N ILE A 99 -10.75 4.95 -1.26
CA ILE A 99 -11.72 6.05 -1.48
C ILE A 99 -11.46 7.18 -0.47
N GLN A 100 -11.25 6.84 0.80
CA GLN A 100 -10.97 7.83 1.85
C GLN A 100 -9.65 8.56 1.62
N TRP A 101 -8.61 7.82 1.22
CA TRP A 101 -7.30 8.40 0.93
C TRP A 101 -7.35 9.34 -0.28
N GLN A 102 -8.10 8.98 -1.33
CA GLN A 102 -8.32 9.85 -2.50
C GLN A 102 -9.08 11.14 -2.12
N LYS A 103 -9.98 11.06 -1.14
CA LYS A 103 -10.68 12.22 -0.56
C LYS A 103 -9.83 13.02 0.43
N LYS A 104 -8.57 12.60 0.69
CA LYS A 104 -7.69 13.15 1.73
C LYS A 104 -8.37 13.18 3.11
N ASN A 105 -9.23 12.21 3.39
CA ASN A 105 -9.99 12.11 4.63
C ASN A 105 -9.66 10.79 5.34
N SER A 106 -8.59 10.74 6.13
CA SER A 106 -8.19 9.53 6.87
C SER A 106 -9.00 9.29 8.15
N ASN A 107 -9.99 10.12 8.48
CA ASN A 107 -10.75 10.02 9.72
C ASN A 107 -11.59 8.73 9.83
N GLN A 108 -11.83 8.05 8.69
CA GLN A 108 -12.59 6.80 8.64
C GLN A 108 -11.72 5.54 8.53
N ASP A 109 -10.39 5.68 8.51
CA ASP A 109 -9.47 4.52 8.44
C ASP A 109 -9.76 3.53 9.57
N LYS A 110 -9.84 4.04 10.80
CA LYS A 110 -10.13 3.25 11.99
C LYS A 110 -11.46 2.49 11.89
N GLU A 111 -12.53 3.18 11.50
CA GLU A 111 -13.87 2.58 11.40
C GLU A 111 -13.90 1.46 10.36
N ILE A 112 -13.25 1.65 9.21
CA ILE A 112 -13.19 0.64 8.14
C ILE A 112 -12.41 -0.59 8.62
N VAL A 113 -11.27 -0.38 9.28
CA VAL A 113 -10.43 -1.47 9.82
C VAL A 113 -11.14 -2.21 10.96
N GLU A 114 -11.80 -1.49 11.87
CA GLU A 114 -12.61 -2.10 12.94
C GLU A 114 -13.75 -2.94 12.36
N LYS A 115 -14.48 -2.43 11.36
CA LYS A 115 -15.55 -3.18 10.70
C LYS A 115 -15.04 -4.48 10.06
N TYR A 116 -13.83 -4.47 9.51
CA TYR A 116 -13.18 -5.67 8.98
C TYR A 116 -12.93 -6.71 10.08
N PHE A 117 -12.34 -6.31 11.22
CA PHE A 117 -12.03 -7.23 12.33
C PHE A 117 -13.24 -7.67 13.14
N GLN A 118 -14.30 -6.85 13.21
CA GLN A 118 -15.55 -7.16 13.90
C GLN A 118 -16.52 -7.97 13.05
N SER A 119 -16.21 -8.19 11.77
CA SER A 119 -17.05 -8.96 10.87
C SER A 119 -17.17 -10.41 11.31
N ARG A 120 -18.39 -10.96 11.27
CA ARG A 120 -18.66 -12.39 11.53
C ARG A 120 -17.95 -13.33 10.55
N ILE A 121 -17.48 -12.80 9.42
CA ILE A 121 -16.70 -13.53 8.41
C ILE A 121 -15.22 -13.61 8.77
N ASN A 122 -14.74 -12.75 9.69
CA ASN A 122 -13.39 -12.76 10.21
C ASN A 122 -13.34 -13.05 11.73
N PRO A 123 -13.91 -14.17 12.22
CA PRO A 123 -13.96 -14.46 13.65
C PRO A 123 -12.57 -14.70 14.26
N GLU A 124 -11.61 -15.15 13.44
CA GLU A 124 -10.23 -15.40 13.84
C GLU A 124 -9.35 -14.14 13.78
N GLN A 125 -9.93 -12.99 13.41
CA GLN A 125 -9.22 -11.71 13.29
C GLN A 125 -7.96 -11.82 12.40
N PHE A 126 -8.08 -12.53 11.27
CA PHE A 126 -7.02 -12.63 10.28
C PHE A 126 -6.51 -11.24 9.90
N PRO A 127 -5.18 -11.04 9.84
CA PRO A 127 -4.62 -9.74 9.53
C PRO A 127 -5.01 -9.24 8.14
N PHE A 128 -5.07 -7.93 8.04
CA PHE A 128 -5.35 -7.22 6.81
C PHE A 128 -4.04 -6.94 6.07
N HIS A 129 -3.89 -7.53 4.89
CA HIS A 129 -2.65 -7.43 4.10
C HIS A 129 -2.85 -6.61 2.83
N PHE A 130 -1.93 -5.69 2.55
CA PHE A 130 -1.90 -4.95 1.27
C PHE A 130 -0.51 -4.42 0.94
N GLY A 131 -0.28 -4.17 -0.34
CA GLY A 131 0.93 -3.49 -0.80
C GLY A 131 0.67 -2.01 -1.01
N PHE A 132 1.67 -1.17 -0.73
CA PHE A 132 1.72 0.19 -1.25
C PHE A 132 3.06 0.47 -1.93
N GLY A 133 3.05 1.44 -2.85
CA GLY A 133 4.23 1.86 -3.59
C GLY A 133 4.66 3.26 -3.18
N VAL A 134 5.96 3.47 -3.03
CA VAL A 134 6.56 4.78 -2.80
C VAL A 134 7.44 5.11 -3.99
N SER A 135 7.27 6.28 -4.58
CA SER A 135 8.05 6.78 -5.73
C SER A 135 9.15 7.76 -5.32
N GLU A 136 9.07 8.31 -4.12
CA GLU A 136 10.03 9.28 -3.58
C GLU A 136 10.10 9.14 -2.06
N LEU A 137 11.28 9.35 -1.48
CA LEU A 137 11.46 9.42 -0.04
C LEU A 137 11.70 10.87 0.36
N HIS A 138 10.86 11.39 1.25
CA HIS A 138 10.99 12.73 1.77
C HIS A 138 11.85 12.73 3.03
N PHE A 139 12.97 13.43 2.96
CA PHE A 139 13.79 13.82 4.09
C PHE A 139 13.67 15.35 4.27
N SER A 140 13.90 15.87 5.48
CA SER A 140 13.54 17.25 5.87
C SER A 140 13.83 18.29 4.79
N ASP A 141 15.06 18.33 4.27
CA ASP A 141 15.49 19.28 3.24
C ASP A 141 15.85 18.60 1.90
N PHE A 142 15.55 17.31 1.74
CA PHE A 142 15.97 16.53 0.58
C PHE A 142 14.89 15.53 0.15
N ILE A 143 14.50 15.57 -1.12
CA ILE A 143 13.61 14.57 -1.71
C ILE A 143 14.47 13.63 -2.54
N LEU A 144 14.42 12.34 -2.21
CA LEU A 144 15.09 11.29 -2.97
C LEU A 144 14.09 10.66 -3.96
N PRO A 145 14.09 11.05 -5.24
CA PRO A 145 13.28 10.37 -6.24
C PRO A 145 13.80 8.95 -6.46
N LEU A 146 12.88 8.01 -6.64
CA LEU A 146 13.19 6.61 -6.94
C LEU A 146 12.96 6.35 -8.42
N LYS A 147 13.91 5.67 -9.07
CA LYS A 147 13.80 5.20 -10.46
C LYS A 147 12.70 4.16 -10.65
N ILE A 148 12.43 3.39 -9.58
CA ILE A 148 11.44 2.33 -9.55
C ILE A 148 10.69 2.45 -8.22
N ASN A 149 9.38 2.28 -8.24
CA ASN A 149 8.57 2.35 -7.03
C ASN A 149 9.02 1.27 -6.03
N LEU A 150 9.37 1.72 -4.82
CA LEU A 150 9.61 0.85 -3.69
C LEU A 150 8.30 0.20 -3.26
N LYS A 151 8.21 -1.12 -3.39
CA LYS A 151 7.04 -1.90 -2.97
C LYS A 151 7.17 -2.28 -1.51
N ILE A 152 6.11 -2.03 -0.75
CA ILE A 152 6.09 -2.26 0.69
C ILE A 152 4.86 -3.07 1.01
N ASP A 153 5.07 -4.23 1.62
CA ASP A 153 4.01 -5.07 2.15
C ASP A 153 3.63 -4.57 3.54
N ILE A 154 2.34 -4.33 3.72
CA ILE A 154 1.72 -3.90 4.97
C ILE A 154 0.84 -5.02 5.50
N THR A 155 0.97 -5.27 6.79
CA THR A 155 0.06 -6.13 7.56
C THR A 155 -0.47 -5.35 8.74
N VAL A 156 -1.79 -5.27 8.88
CA VAL A 156 -2.45 -4.63 10.03
C VAL A 156 -3.17 -5.72 10.81
N ASN A 157 -3.01 -5.78 12.13
CA ASN A 157 -3.75 -6.68 13.00
C ASN A 157 -4.92 -5.97 13.71
N SER A 158 -5.70 -6.72 14.49
CA SER A 158 -6.86 -6.20 15.22
C SER A 158 -6.52 -5.17 16.32
N GLU A 159 -5.25 -5.08 16.72
CA GLU A 159 -4.73 -4.11 17.68
C GLU A 159 -4.14 -2.87 16.99
N PHE A 160 -4.34 -2.71 15.68
CA PHE A 160 -3.76 -1.60 14.90
C PHE A 160 -2.21 -1.57 14.91
N MET A 161 -1.58 -2.72 15.14
CA MET A 161 -0.15 -2.89 14.89
C MET A 161 0.07 -3.07 13.39
N ILE A 162 0.71 -2.08 12.79
CA ILE A 162 1.09 -2.07 11.38
C ILE A 162 2.50 -2.64 11.27
N HIS A 163 2.64 -3.77 10.61
CA HIS A 163 3.92 -4.36 10.24
C HIS A 163 4.28 -3.98 8.81
N PHE A 164 5.48 -3.42 8.64
CA PHE A 164 6.05 -3.02 7.37
C PHE A 164 7.10 -4.03 6.94
N LYS A 165 7.11 -4.38 5.65
CA LYS A 165 8.16 -5.20 5.05
C LYS A 165 8.48 -4.73 3.63
N SER A 166 9.74 -4.40 3.39
CA SER A 166 10.26 -4.04 2.07
C SER A 166 11.72 -4.47 1.98
N GLY A 167 11.97 -5.64 1.37
CA GLY A 167 13.29 -6.27 1.35
C GLY A 167 13.86 -6.45 2.77
N PRO A 168 15.07 -5.92 3.07
CA PRO A 168 15.68 -5.98 4.41
C PRO A 168 15.07 -4.99 5.42
N ILE A 169 14.18 -4.09 5.00
CA ILE A 169 13.50 -3.15 5.90
C ILE A 169 12.29 -3.86 6.48
N SER A 170 12.26 -4.00 7.81
CA SER A 170 11.12 -4.55 8.53
C SER A 170 11.00 -3.93 9.92
N PHE A 171 9.80 -3.48 10.26
CA PHE A 171 9.48 -2.90 11.57
C PHE A 171 7.97 -2.94 11.82
N SER A 172 7.56 -2.75 13.07
CA SER A 172 6.15 -2.65 13.45
C SER A 172 5.90 -1.35 14.20
N ARG A 173 4.72 -0.76 14.01
CA ARG A 173 4.29 0.45 14.71
C ARG A 173 2.80 0.46 14.93
N PHE A 174 2.36 0.87 16.12
CA PHE A 174 0.95 1.13 16.39
C PHE A 174 0.48 2.38 15.64
N SER A 175 -0.65 2.29 14.95
CA SER A 175 -1.35 3.46 14.40
C SER A 175 -2.78 3.11 13.97
N GLU A 176 -3.72 4.00 14.33
CA GLU A 176 -5.11 3.93 13.86
C GLU A 176 -5.30 4.48 12.44
N GLN A 177 -4.29 5.18 11.91
CA GLN A 177 -4.23 5.65 10.52
C GLN A 177 -3.44 4.68 9.67
N VAL A 178 -3.98 4.31 8.50
CA VAL A 178 -3.37 3.38 7.55
C VAL A 178 -3.25 3.99 6.14
N SER A 179 -3.46 5.31 6.00
CA SER A 179 -3.37 6.00 4.72
C SER A 179 -1.98 5.96 4.07
N GLY A 180 -1.95 5.86 2.74
CA GLY A 180 -0.70 5.82 1.96
C GLY A 180 0.31 6.91 2.34
N PRO A 181 -0.07 8.20 2.40
CA PRO A 181 0.85 9.26 2.82
C PRO A 181 1.38 9.08 4.25
N PHE A 182 0.53 8.62 5.17
CA PHE A 182 0.94 8.34 6.54
C PHE A 182 1.90 7.13 6.62
N LEU A 183 1.64 6.07 5.87
CA LEU A 183 2.51 4.90 5.79
C LEU A 183 3.88 5.24 5.18
N ALA A 184 3.91 6.08 4.14
CA ALA A 184 5.16 6.61 3.58
C ALA A 184 5.95 7.40 4.63
N TYR A 185 5.29 8.30 5.35
CA TYR A 185 5.88 9.04 6.47
C TYR A 185 6.46 8.11 7.54
N LEU A 186 5.75 7.03 7.92
CA LEU A 186 6.27 6.07 8.90
C LEU A 186 7.55 5.36 8.44
N LEU A 187 7.63 5.00 7.16
CA LEU A 187 8.84 4.43 6.57
C LEU A 187 9.99 5.44 6.57
N GLU A 188 9.75 6.67 6.12
CA GLU A 188 10.74 7.75 6.09
C GLU A 188 11.30 8.01 7.48
N GLN A 189 10.44 8.14 8.49
CA GLN A 189 10.85 8.31 9.88
C GLN A 189 11.74 7.17 10.37
N LYS A 190 11.42 5.92 10.01
CA LYS A 190 12.26 4.77 10.38
C LYS A 190 13.66 4.90 9.78
N ILE A 191 13.76 5.25 8.50
CA ILE A 191 15.04 5.41 7.79
C ILE A 191 15.83 6.58 8.37
N ILE A 192 15.17 7.72 8.62
CA ILE A 192 15.80 8.91 9.22
C ILE A 192 16.38 8.58 10.59
N LEU A 193 15.61 7.92 11.46
CA LEU A 193 16.08 7.53 12.79
C LEU A 193 17.26 6.56 12.72
N ASP A 194 17.26 5.63 11.76
CA ASP A 194 18.39 4.71 11.58
C ASP A 194 19.66 5.46 11.16
N ILE A 195 19.53 6.46 10.27
CA ILE A 195 20.66 7.29 9.83
C ILE A 195 21.17 8.17 10.99
N GLN A 196 20.27 8.84 11.71
CA GLN A 196 20.63 9.75 12.81
C GLN A 196 21.31 9.03 13.97
N ASN A 197 20.91 7.79 14.26
CA ASN A 197 21.49 6.97 15.32
C ASN A 197 22.69 6.12 14.85
N ASP A 198 23.13 6.26 13.60
CA ASP A 198 24.17 5.43 12.97
C ASP A 198 23.89 3.91 13.09
N THR A 199 22.61 3.53 12.96
CA THR A 199 22.14 2.14 13.02
C THR A 199 21.63 1.62 11.66
N LEU A 200 21.72 2.44 10.60
CA LEU A 200 21.35 2.03 9.25
C LEU A 200 22.26 0.90 8.77
N LYS A 201 21.69 -0.31 8.62
CA LYS A 201 22.43 -1.48 8.16
C LYS A 201 22.85 -1.32 6.69
N LYS A 202 24.05 -1.78 6.35
CA LYS A 202 24.56 -1.77 4.97
C LYS A 202 23.65 -2.52 3.98
N SER A 203 22.95 -3.56 4.43
CA SER A 203 21.96 -4.27 3.61
C SER A 203 20.77 -3.39 3.23
N ILE A 204 20.30 -2.53 4.13
CA ILE A 204 19.23 -1.56 3.87
C ILE A 204 19.73 -0.47 2.92
N GLU A 205 20.93 0.05 3.15
CA GLU A 205 21.55 1.06 2.28
C GLU A 205 21.72 0.54 0.84
N ASN A 206 22.28 -0.67 0.66
CA ASN A 206 22.40 -1.30 -0.65
C ASN A 206 21.04 -1.53 -1.30
N TYR A 207 20.04 -1.95 -0.51
CA TYR A 207 18.68 -2.14 -1.00
C TYR A 207 18.07 -0.83 -1.51
N LEU A 208 18.08 0.23 -0.71
CA LEU A 208 17.57 1.55 -1.11
C LEU A 208 18.33 2.11 -2.30
N SER A 209 19.66 1.90 -2.37
CA SER A 209 20.48 2.35 -3.49
C SER A 209 20.05 1.74 -4.83
N SER A 210 19.53 0.51 -4.81
CA SER A 210 19.04 -0.16 -6.04
C SER A 210 17.79 0.50 -6.65
N PHE A 211 17.08 1.33 -5.88
CA PHE A 211 15.93 2.10 -6.34
C PHE A 211 16.27 3.54 -6.69
N ALA A 212 17.45 4.04 -6.29
CA ALA A 212 17.84 5.43 -6.43
C ALA A 212 18.78 5.67 -7.63
N GLU A 213 18.97 6.95 -7.97
CA GLU A 213 20.11 7.38 -8.78
C GLU A 213 21.44 7.16 -8.04
N GLU A 214 22.49 6.90 -8.83
CA GLU A 214 23.82 6.64 -8.28
C GLU A 214 24.28 7.87 -7.47
N GLY A 215 24.76 7.63 -6.24
CA GLY A 215 25.20 8.68 -5.32
C GLY A 215 24.07 9.45 -4.61
N LYS A 216 22.81 9.41 -5.09
CA LYS A 216 21.72 10.20 -4.49
C LYS A 216 21.31 9.76 -3.09
N LEU A 217 21.35 8.45 -2.81
CA LEU A 217 21.12 7.99 -1.44
C LEU A 217 22.24 8.47 -0.50
N GLN A 218 23.49 8.48 -0.96
CA GLN A 218 24.62 8.91 -0.15
C GLN A 218 24.52 10.40 0.18
N GLU A 219 24.16 11.22 -0.81
CA GLU A 219 23.84 12.65 -0.63
C GLU A 219 22.73 12.84 0.42
N ALA A 220 21.66 12.04 0.37
CA ALA A 220 20.59 12.10 1.36
C ALA A 220 21.09 11.74 2.78
N ILE A 221 21.87 10.66 2.91
CA ILE A 221 22.43 10.20 4.19
C ILE A 221 23.33 11.29 4.80
N GLU A 222 24.20 11.91 4.00
CA GLU A 222 25.10 12.98 4.46
C GLU A 222 24.35 14.22 4.93
N ASN A 223 23.22 14.55 4.30
CA ASN A 223 22.36 15.67 4.71
C ASN A 223 21.60 15.40 6.02
N ILE A 224 21.23 14.14 6.29
CA ILE A 224 20.46 13.75 7.48
C ILE A 224 21.37 13.53 8.69
N ARG A 225 22.59 13.03 8.48
CA ARG A 225 23.54 12.74 9.56
C ARG A 225 23.77 13.99 10.40
N PRO A 226 23.70 13.89 11.74
CA PRO A 226 24.05 14.99 12.62
C PRO A 226 25.43 15.50 12.25
N LYS A 227 25.52 16.76 11.81
CA LYS A 227 26.82 17.42 11.62
C LYS A 227 27.47 17.49 12.99
N GLU A 228 28.71 17.03 13.11
CA GLU A 228 29.49 17.25 14.32
C GLU A 228 29.42 18.74 14.66
N SER A 229 28.72 19.10 15.73
CA SER A 229 28.84 20.44 16.24
C SER A 229 30.29 20.58 16.66
N SER A 230 31.05 21.44 15.98
CA SER A 230 32.32 21.93 16.50
C SER A 230 32.06 22.27 17.97
N PRO A 231 32.87 21.76 18.92
CA PRO A 231 32.61 21.98 20.33
C PRO A 231 32.47 23.48 20.51
N LYS A 232 31.26 23.94 20.84
CA LYS A 232 31.04 25.35 21.15
C LYS A 232 32.04 25.64 22.26
N ASN A 233 33.02 26.47 21.97
CA ASN A 233 34.03 26.83 22.94
C ASN A 233 33.34 27.73 23.98
N PHE A 234 32.66 27.12 24.95
CA PHE A 234 31.93 27.83 26.00
C PHE A 234 32.87 28.66 26.88
N ALA A 235 34.20 28.48 26.76
CA ALA A 235 35.19 29.33 27.40
C ALA A 235 35.10 30.80 26.94
N SER A 236 34.60 31.10 25.74
CA SER A 236 34.38 32.49 25.29
C SER A 236 33.11 33.12 25.88
N TYR A 237 32.28 32.34 26.59
CA TYR A 237 31.06 32.80 27.26
C TYR A 237 31.21 32.89 28.78
N LEU A 238 32.40 32.57 29.32
CA LEU A 238 32.69 32.84 30.73
C LEU A 238 32.91 34.36 30.89
N PRO A 239 32.14 35.06 31.73
CA PRO A 239 32.31 36.49 31.94
C PRO A 239 33.71 36.75 32.50
N THR A 240 34.46 37.62 31.82
CA THR A 240 35.87 37.93 32.10
C THR A 240 36.10 38.72 33.40
N ASN A 241 35.04 38.99 34.16
CA ASN A 241 35.07 39.85 35.34
C ASN A 241 34.61 39.07 36.58
N LEU A 242 35.45 38.15 37.04
CA LEU A 242 35.47 37.67 38.43
C LEU A 242 36.95 37.62 38.87
N ILE A 243 37.51 38.80 39.13
CA ILE A 243 38.69 39.01 39.98
C ILE A 243 38.28 40.04 41.02
#